data_AF-A0A4V1SYZ4-F1
#
_entry.id   AF-A0A4V1SYZ4-F1
#
_cell.length_a   1.000
_cell.length_b   1.000
_cell.length_c   1.000
_cell.angle_alpha   90.00
_cell.angle_beta   90.00
_cell.angle_gamma   90.00
#
_symmetry.space_group_name_H-M   'P 1'
#
loop_
_entity.id
_entity.type
_entity.pdbx_description
1 polymer ?
#
loop_
_entity_poly.entity_id
_entity_poly.type
_entity_poly.pdbx_seq_one_letter_code
_entity_poly.pdbx_strand_id
1 'polypeptide(L)'
;MRVFIFLFYFFLLPGFCMPQGLSNLWMMGHSNGNSLPFGGNEINFKTGTPVISFMPREMNFSRTSANITDKEGDLLFATNGIYIADRTGNRMVNGSGLNLEWFQREDSVYGLPGFQAALIIPKP
;
A
#
# COMPACT_ATOMS: atom_id res chain seq x y z
N MET A 1 24.99 10.76 39.64
CA MET A 1 23.63 11.32 39.45
C MET A 1 23.36 11.83 38.03
N ARG A 2 24.24 12.64 37.41
CA ARG A 2 24.03 13.19 36.06
C ARG A 2 23.81 12.14 34.95
N VAL A 3 24.54 11.02 34.96
CA VAL A 3 24.41 9.94 33.96
C VAL A 3 23.06 9.21 34.04
N PHE A 4 22.52 9.01 35.25
CA PHE A 4 21.22 8.35 35.44
C PHE A 4 20.05 9.19 34.90
N ILE A 5 20.17 10.51 34.95
CA ILE A 5 19.18 11.43 34.36
C ILE A 5 19.19 11.30 32.83
N PHE A 6 20.37 11.28 32.19
CA PHE A 6 20.48 11.09 30.75
C PHE A 6 19.93 9.74 30.29
N LEU A 7 20.22 8.66 31.02
CA LEU A 7 19.68 7.33 30.73
C LEU A 7 18.15 7.30 30.85
N PHE A 8 17.59 7.93 31.88
CA PHE A 8 16.14 8.03 32.06
C PHE A 8 15.45 8.75 30.89
N TYR A 9 15.99 9.88 30.42
CA TYR A 9 15.45 10.55 29.22
C TYR A 9 15.61 9.71 27.96
N PHE A 10 16.72 8.98 27.80
CA PHE A 10 16.94 8.11 26.65
C PHE A 10 15.90 6.97 26.56
N PHE A 11 15.48 6.40 27.69
CA PHE A 11 14.43 5.38 27.74
C PHE A 11 13.00 5.92 27.52
N LEU A 12 12.76 7.23 27.58
CA LEU A 12 11.47 7.86 27.31
C LEU A 12 11.27 8.26 25.83
N LEU A 13 12.33 8.36 25.04
CA LEU A 13 12.28 8.72 23.62
C LEU A 13 11.51 7.74 22.71
N PRO A 14 11.55 6.40 22.89
CA PRO A 14 10.84 5.50 21.98
C PRO A 14 9.31 5.58 22.11
N GLY A 15 8.78 6.16 23.20
CA GLY A 15 7.33 6.35 23.40
C GLY A 15 6.68 7.35 22.46
N PHE A 16 7.46 8.13 21.71
CA PHE A 16 6.97 9.14 20.76
C PHE A 16 7.20 8.77 19.28
N CYS A 17 7.66 7.55 18.99
CA CYS A 17 7.74 7.07 17.62
C CYS A 17 6.34 6.68 17.13
N MET A 18 5.55 7.67 16.73
CA MET A 18 4.30 7.43 16.01
C MET A 18 4.66 6.92 14.61
N PRO A 19 4.07 5.81 14.13
CA PRO A 19 4.18 5.46 12.72
C PRO A 19 3.71 6.65 11.88
N GLN A 20 4.48 7.05 10.88
CA GLN A 20 4.31 8.31 10.13
C GLN A 20 3.06 8.34 9.23
N GLY A 21 2.07 7.47 9.45
CA GLY A 21 0.89 7.31 8.61
C GLY A 21 1.15 6.45 7.38
N LEU A 22 2.27 6.68 6.69
CA LEU A 22 2.55 6.22 5.31
C LEU A 22 2.22 4.75 4.98
N SER A 23 2.42 3.83 5.92
CA SER A 23 2.18 2.39 5.75
C SER A 23 1.02 1.84 6.59
N ASN A 24 0.08 2.70 7.01
CA ASN A 24 -1.04 2.31 7.87
C ASN A 24 -2.15 1.54 7.14
N LEU A 25 -2.16 1.56 5.81
CA LEU A 25 -3.15 0.81 5.01
C LEU A 25 -2.43 -0.26 4.21
N TRP A 26 -2.87 -1.50 4.35
CA TRP A 26 -2.35 -2.62 3.57
C TRP A 26 -3.46 -3.08 2.63
N MET A 27 -3.29 -2.78 1.34
CA MET A 27 -4.25 -3.15 0.30
C MET A 27 -3.90 -4.52 -0.26
N MET A 28 -4.89 -5.42 -0.30
CA MET A 28 -4.70 -6.79 -0.75
C MET A 28 -5.97 -7.39 -1.35
N GLY A 29 -5.88 -8.66 -1.73
CA GLY A 29 -6.97 -9.42 -2.29
C GLY A 29 -6.81 -9.66 -3.78
N HIS A 30 -7.33 -10.82 -4.19
CA HIS A 30 -7.24 -11.35 -5.54
C HIS A 30 -8.59 -11.98 -5.92
N SER A 31 -8.86 -12.11 -7.23
CA SER A 31 -9.97 -12.89 -7.78
C SER A 31 -9.94 -14.33 -7.28
N ASN A 32 -11.07 -14.84 -6.82
CA ASN A 32 -11.26 -16.27 -6.51
C ASN A 32 -12.32 -16.93 -7.43
N GLY A 33 -12.55 -16.38 -8.63
CA GLY A 33 -13.44 -16.98 -9.64
C GLY A 33 -14.85 -16.39 -9.72
N ASN A 34 -15.16 -15.32 -8.96
CA ASN A 34 -16.40 -14.55 -9.11
C ASN A 34 -16.16 -13.26 -9.90
N SER A 35 -17.19 -12.79 -10.61
CA SER A 35 -17.22 -11.60 -11.46
C SER A 35 -16.54 -10.37 -10.83
N LEU A 36 -15.97 -9.49 -11.66
CA LEU A 36 -15.47 -8.16 -11.26
C LEU A 36 -16.48 -7.43 -10.34
N PRO A 37 -16.01 -6.68 -9.33
CA PRO A 37 -14.62 -6.29 -9.04
C PRO A 37 -13.79 -7.35 -8.27
N PHE A 38 -12.49 -7.46 -8.57
CA PHE A 38 -11.56 -8.40 -7.91
C PHE A 38 -10.84 -7.77 -6.71
N GLY A 39 -10.51 -8.58 -5.70
CA GLY A 39 -9.77 -8.11 -4.52
C GLY A 39 -10.65 -7.28 -3.59
N GLY A 40 -10.08 -6.28 -2.91
CA GLY A 40 -10.84 -5.35 -2.07
C GLY A 40 -10.65 -5.50 -0.57
N ASN A 41 -9.82 -6.44 -0.12
CA ASN A 41 -9.52 -6.58 1.30
C ASN A 41 -8.48 -5.55 1.72
N GLU A 42 -8.72 -4.90 2.85
CA GLU A 42 -7.81 -3.93 3.44
C GLU A 42 -7.58 -4.24 4.90
N ILE A 43 -6.34 -4.07 5.35
CA ILE A 43 -5.99 -4.06 6.76
C ILE A 43 -5.49 -2.66 7.11
N ASN A 44 -6.19 -2.01 8.03
CA ASN A 44 -5.91 -0.64 8.45
C ASN A 44 -5.37 -0.63 9.89
N PHE A 45 -4.24 0.04 10.10
CA PHE A 45 -3.52 0.16 11.37
C PHE A 45 -3.59 1.56 11.99
N LYS A 46 -4.42 2.48 11.46
CA LYS A 46 -4.56 3.86 11.95
C LYS A 46 -4.84 3.96 13.45
N THR A 47 -5.58 3.01 14.00
CA THR A 47 -5.98 2.99 15.42
C THR A 47 -4.96 2.30 16.33
N GLY A 48 -3.84 1.83 15.79
CA GLY A 48 -2.87 0.99 16.51
C GLY A 48 -3.28 -0.49 16.63
N THR A 49 -4.47 -0.84 16.14
CA THR A 49 -4.97 -2.22 16.04
C THR A 49 -5.40 -2.51 14.60
N PRO A 50 -5.26 -3.75 14.10
CA PRO A 50 -5.66 -4.08 12.74
C PRO A 50 -7.19 -4.07 12.61
N VAL A 51 -7.70 -3.23 11.71
CA VAL A 51 -9.10 -3.20 11.29
C VAL A 51 -9.18 -3.77 9.88
N ILE A 52 -9.89 -4.88 9.71
CA ILE A 52 -10.08 -5.52 8.41
C ILE A 52 -11.39 -5.00 7.81
N SER A 53 -11.34 -4.59 6.54
CA SER A 53 -12.52 -4.11 5.83
C SER A 53 -12.50 -4.53 4.36
N PHE A 54 -13.65 -4.42 3.72
CA PHE A 54 -13.81 -4.66 2.29
C PHE A 54 -14.16 -3.35 1.58
N MET A 55 -13.38 -3.01 0.56
CA MET A 55 -13.60 -1.84 -0.29
C MET A 55 -13.47 -2.27 -1.76
N PRO A 56 -14.60 -2.30 -2.51
CA PRO A 56 -14.63 -2.73 -3.91
C PRO A 56 -13.61 -1.97 -4.76
N ARG A 57 -12.86 -2.69 -5.60
CA ARG A 57 -11.89 -2.10 -6.53
C ARG A 57 -11.69 -3.00 -7.73
N GLU A 58 -11.36 -2.40 -8.88
CA GLU A 58 -11.01 -3.19 -10.06
C GLU A 58 -9.56 -3.74 -9.99
N MET A 59 -8.70 -3.10 -9.21
CA MET A 59 -7.28 -3.46 -9.10
C MET A 59 -7.07 -4.77 -8.35
N ASN A 60 -6.40 -5.70 -9.00
CA ASN A 60 -6.05 -7.00 -8.46
C ASN A 60 -4.62 -7.02 -7.92
N PHE A 61 -4.45 -7.50 -6.68
CA PHE A 61 -3.18 -7.53 -5.96
C PHE A 61 -2.60 -8.95 -5.79
N SER A 62 -2.87 -9.86 -6.73
CA SER A 62 -2.42 -11.26 -6.64
C SER A 62 -0.90 -11.43 -6.63
N ARG A 63 -0.20 -10.60 -7.39
CA ARG A 63 1.25 -10.75 -7.64
C ARG A 63 2.05 -9.59 -7.10
N THR A 64 1.70 -8.39 -7.54
CA THR A 64 2.32 -7.15 -7.10
C THR A 64 1.31 -6.30 -6.37
N SER A 65 1.72 -5.75 -5.23
CA SER A 65 0.95 -4.78 -4.46
C SER A 65 1.90 -3.76 -3.87
N ALA A 66 1.62 -2.48 -4.12
CA ALA A 66 2.21 -1.38 -3.40
C ALA A 66 1.17 -0.27 -3.27
N ASN A 67 1.09 0.33 -2.08
CA ASN A 67 0.27 1.50 -1.83
C ASN A 67 0.96 2.40 -0.82
N ILE A 68 0.60 3.68 -0.81
CA ILE A 68 1.07 4.64 0.17
C ILE A 68 -0.09 5.51 0.63
N THR A 69 -0.02 5.92 1.90
CA THR A 69 -1.00 6.80 2.52
C THR A 69 -0.38 8.13 2.91
N ASP A 70 -1.21 9.13 3.21
CA ASP A 70 -0.76 10.37 3.85
C ASP A 70 -0.52 10.18 5.35
N LYS A 71 -0.20 11.28 6.06
CA LYS A 71 0.08 11.26 7.50
C LYS A 71 -1.16 10.91 8.32
N GLU A 72 -2.36 11.13 7.79
CA GLU A 72 -3.64 10.71 8.36
C GLU A 72 -3.96 9.24 8.05
N GLY A 73 -3.14 8.57 7.23
CA GLY A 73 -3.30 7.20 6.79
C GLY A 73 -4.34 7.02 5.67
N ASP A 74 -4.80 8.10 5.04
CA ASP A 74 -5.68 8.00 3.88
C ASP A 74 -4.88 7.65 2.62
N LEU A 75 -5.46 6.83 1.76
CA LEU A 75 -4.83 6.41 0.51
C LEU A 75 -4.43 7.62 -0.34
N LEU A 76 -3.18 7.64 -0.81
CA LEU A 76 -2.73 8.58 -1.84
C LEU A 76 -2.87 7.94 -3.22
N PHE A 77 -2.28 6.76 -3.39
CA PHE A 77 -2.37 5.96 -4.61
C PHE A 77 -1.93 4.51 -4.33
N ALA A 78 -2.28 3.62 -5.25
CA ALA A 78 -1.86 2.22 -5.24
C ALA A 78 -1.47 1.73 -6.64
N THR A 79 -0.70 0.66 -6.69
CA THR A 79 -0.34 -0.02 -7.93
C THR A 79 -0.20 -1.53 -7.74
N ASN A 80 -0.63 -2.28 -8.74
CA ASN A 80 -0.33 -3.69 -8.89
C ASN A 80 0.79 -3.94 -9.92
N GLY A 81 1.58 -2.90 -10.20
CA GLY A 81 2.59 -2.89 -11.24
C GLY A 81 2.02 -2.63 -12.65
N ILE A 82 0.77 -2.96 -12.97
CA ILE A 82 0.21 -2.79 -14.33
C ILE A 82 -0.25 -1.36 -14.57
N TYR A 83 -0.92 -0.78 -13.57
CA TYR A 83 -1.32 0.61 -13.57
C TYR A 83 -1.28 1.21 -12.17
N ILE A 84 -1.34 2.53 -12.13
CA ILE A 84 -1.44 3.32 -10.90
C ILE A 84 -2.89 3.80 -10.77
N ALA A 85 -3.50 3.52 -9.61
CA ALA A 85 -4.80 4.03 -9.23
C ALA A 85 -4.66 5.15 -8.21
N ASP A 86 -5.50 6.17 -8.32
CA ASP A 86 -5.60 7.26 -7.35
C ASP A 86 -6.30 6.80 -6.05
N ARG A 87 -6.48 7.75 -5.13
CA ARG A 87 -7.16 7.51 -3.85
C ARG A 87 -8.60 6.99 -3.94
N THR A 88 -9.26 7.16 -5.09
CA THR A 88 -10.62 6.67 -5.33
C THR A 88 -10.64 5.27 -5.93
N GLY A 89 -9.47 4.69 -6.22
CA GLY A 89 -9.33 3.39 -6.88
C GLY A 89 -9.41 3.47 -8.40
N ASN A 90 -9.61 4.66 -8.97
CA ASN A 90 -9.65 4.86 -10.42
C ASN A 90 -8.23 4.97 -10.97
N ARG A 91 -8.01 4.43 -12.18
CA ARG A 91 -6.72 4.56 -12.86
C ARG A 91 -6.38 6.03 -13.10
N MET A 92 -5.18 6.45 -12.69
CA MET A 92 -4.68 7.80 -12.93
C MET A 92 -4.46 8.08 -14.42
N VAL A 93 -4.59 9.36 -14.81
CA VAL A 93 -4.16 9.80 -16.15
C VAL A 93 -2.69 9.46 -16.35
N ASN A 94 -2.35 8.82 -17.47
CA ASN A 94 -1.02 8.28 -17.75
C ASN A 94 -0.50 7.26 -16.71
N GLY A 95 -1.40 6.68 -15.91
CA GLY A 95 -1.06 5.68 -14.90
C GLY A 95 -0.84 4.28 -15.46
N SER A 96 -0.96 4.06 -16.78
CA SER A 96 -0.73 2.77 -17.45
C SER A 96 0.25 2.94 -18.61
N GLY A 97 0.77 1.82 -19.14
CA GLY A 97 1.76 1.86 -20.22
C GLY A 97 3.19 2.18 -19.75
N LEU A 98 3.42 2.13 -18.43
CA LEU A 98 4.72 2.42 -17.81
C LEU A 98 5.70 1.24 -17.88
N ASN A 99 5.19 0.02 -18.06
CA ASN A 99 5.99 -1.18 -18.27
C ASN A 99 6.16 -1.52 -19.75
N LEU A 100 7.14 -2.37 -20.06
CA LEU A 100 7.29 -2.97 -21.39
C LEU A 100 6.04 -3.77 -21.79
N GLU A 101 5.66 -3.71 -23.08
CA GLU A 101 4.37 -4.21 -23.57
C GLU A 101 4.11 -5.71 -23.33
N TRP A 102 5.17 -6.53 -23.29
CA TRP A 102 5.04 -7.99 -23.13
C TRP A 102 4.44 -8.40 -21.78
N PHE A 103 4.71 -7.64 -20.72
CA PHE A 103 4.12 -7.91 -19.40
C PHE A 103 2.65 -7.51 -19.30
N GLN A 104 2.14 -6.69 -20.22
CA GLN A 104 0.77 -6.17 -20.17
C GLN A 104 -0.26 -7.15 -20.77
N ARG A 105 0.18 -8.13 -21.58
CA ARG A 105 -0.73 -9.00 -22.36
C ARG A 105 -1.19 -10.27 -21.67
N GLU A 106 -0.34 -10.97 -20.92
CA GLU A 106 -0.70 -12.30 -20.38
C GLU A 106 -1.06 -12.29 -18.89
N ASP A 107 -0.58 -11.31 -18.11
CA ASP A 107 -0.72 -11.29 -16.64
C ASP A 107 -1.36 -10.01 -16.07
N SER A 108 -1.82 -9.09 -16.93
CA SER A 108 -2.36 -7.79 -16.47
C SER A 108 -3.55 -7.91 -15.52
N VAL A 109 -4.30 -9.01 -15.60
CA VAL A 109 -5.44 -9.29 -14.72
C VAL A 109 -4.99 -9.57 -13.28
N TYR A 110 -3.78 -10.11 -13.07
CA TYR A 110 -3.28 -10.56 -11.75
C TYR A 110 -2.30 -9.57 -11.10
N GLY A 111 -1.84 -8.58 -11.87
CA GLY A 111 -0.73 -7.71 -11.50
C GLY A 111 0.58 -8.16 -12.14
N LEU A 112 1.58 -7.27 -12.17
CA LEU A 112 2.88 -7.52 -12.79
C LEU A 112 3.57 -8.72 -12.10
N PRO A 113 4.02 -9.77 -12.83
CA PRO A 113 4.84 -10.82 -12.25
C PRO A 113 6.22 -10.29 -11.85
N GLY A 114 6.69 -10.69 -10.67
CA GLY A 114 8.05 -10.44 -10.22
C GLY A 114 8.13 -10.36 -8.70
N PHE A 115 9.26 -10.79 -8.14
CA PHE A 115 9.55 -10.56 -6.72
C PHE A 115 9.92 -9.10 -6.52
N GLN A 116 9.31 -8.44 -5.53
CA GLN A 116 9.58 -7.02 -5.22
C GLN A 116 9.42 -6.09 -6.45
N ALA A 117 8.40 -6.34 -7.27
CA ALA A 117 8.24 -5.66 -8.56
C ALA A 117 7.70 -4.22 -8.47
N ALA A 118 7.35 -3.73 -7.27
CA ALA A 118 6.95 -2.35 -7.04
C ALA A 118 7.50 -1.84 -5.70
N LEU A 119 8.00 -0.60 -5.70
CA LEU A 119 8.41 0.15 -4.52
C LEU A 119 7.92 1.59 -4.65
N ILE A 120 7.28 2.11 -3.60
CA ILE A 120 6.89 3.51 -3.51
C ILE A 120 7.86 4.21 -2.57
N ILE A 121 8.51 5.26 -3.07
CA ILE A 121 9.44 6.08 -2.29
C ILE A 121 8.78 7.46 -2.11
N PRO A 122 8.54 7.91 -0.87
CA PRO A 122 8.14 9.30 -0.61
C PRO A 122 9.17 10.24 -1.23
N LYS A 123 8.75 11.43 -1.67
CA LYS A 123 9.68 12.43 -2.22
C LYS A 123 10.92 12.55 -1.31
N PRO A 124 12.14 12.46 -1.86
CA PRO A 124 13.36 12.67 -1.07
C PRO A 124 13.43 14.09 -0.48
#